data_AF-A0A6P0Q4B4-F1
#
_entry.id   AF-A0A6P0Q4B4-F1
#
_cell.length_a   1.000
_cell.length_b   1.000
_cell.length_c   1.000
_cell.angle_alpha   90.00
_cell.angle_beta   90.00
_cell.angle_gamma   90.00
#
_symmetry.space_group_name_H-M   'P 1'
#
loop_
_entity.id
_entity.type
_entity.pdbx_description
1 polymer ?
#
loop_
_entity_poly.entity_id
_entity_poly.type
_entity_poly.pdbx_seq_one_letter_code
_entity_poly.pdbx_strand_id
1 'polypeptide(L)' 'VDTTWLRWATLEGIVLPTAEEIAVQAQEEAAQAQQQAAQAQQQAAQAQQQLAQAQERAEQLAARLRAMGVDPDQV' A
#
# COMPACT_ATOMS: atom_id res chain seq x y z
N VAL A 1 -5.65 -32.65 -41.08
CA VAL A 1 -4.22 -32.56 -40.74
C VAL A 1 -4.13 -31.69 -39.51
N ASP A 2 -3.77 -32.28 -38.37
CA ASP A 2 -3.43 -31.53 -37.17
C ASP A 2 -2.01 -31.02 -37.33
N THR A 3 -1.75 -29.74 -37.06
CA THR A 3 -0.42 -29.14 -37.18
C THR A 3 -0.08 -28.43 -35.89
N THR A 4 0.92 -28.93 -35.18
CA THR A 4 1.41 -28.35 -33.94
C THR A 4 2.42 -27.24 -34.24
N TRP A 5 2.22 -26.07 -33.65
CA TRP A 5 3.10 -24.93 -33.80
C TRP A 5 4.32 -25.05 -32.88
N LEU A 6 5.50 -24.71 -33.39
CA LEU A 6 6.74 -24.69 -32.63
C LEU A 6 6.87 -23.37 -31.87
N ARG A 7 7.38 -23.43 -30.63
CA ARG A 7 7.72 -22.25 -29.81
C ARG A 7 9.23 -22.06 -29.74
N TRP A 8 9.66 -20.80 -29.73
CA TRP A 8 11.07 -20.44 -29.55
C TRP A 8 11.47 -20.64 -28.09
N ALA A 9 12.70 -21.12 -27.86
CA ALA A 9 13.26 -21.33 -26.53
C ALA A 9 14.72 -20.84 -26.48
N THR A 10 15.21 -20.52 -25.27
CA THR A 10 16.61 -20.25 -25.01
C THR A 10 17.45 -21.51 -25.19
N LEU A 11 18.78 -21.37 -25.22
CA LEU A 11 19.70 -22.51 -25.27
C LEU A 11 19.59 -23.43 -24.05
N GLU A 12 19.05 -22.91 -22.94
CA GLU A 12 18.78 -23.64 -21.70
C GLU A 12 17.40 -24.33 -21.71
N GLY A 13 16.66 -24.25 -22.82
CA GLY A 13 15.34 -24.86 -22.98
C GLY A 13 14.19 -24.04 -22.37
N ILE A 14 14.43 -22.78 -21.98
CA ILE A 14 13.38 -21.91 -21.45
C ILE A 14 12.59 -21.33 -22.61
N VAL A 15 11.28 -21.62 -22.67
CA VAL A 15 10.41 -21.12 -23.73
C VAL A 15 10.28 -19.60 -23.63
N LEU A 16 10.47 -18.90 -24.76
CA LEU A 16 10.30 -17.45 -24.80
C LEU A 16 8.80 -17.12 -24.68
N PRO A 17 8.43 -16.16 -23.82
CA PRO A 17 7.06 -15.67 -23.77
C PRO A 17 6.74 -14.90 -25.04
N THR A 18 5.49 -15.00 -25.46
CA THR A 18 4.90 -14.20 -26.52
C THR A 18 4.66 -12.78 -26.03
N ALA A 19 4.47 -11.83 -26.96
CA ALA A 19 4.11 -10.47 -26.60
C ALA A 19 2.81 -10.39 -25.77
N GLU A 20 1.86 -11.28 -26.03
CA GLU A 20 0.62 -11.37 -25.25
C GLU A 20 0.88 -11.85 -23.81
N GLU A 21 1.67 -12.92 -23.65
CA GLU A 21 2.07 -13.41 -22.31
C GLU A 21 2.81 -12.33 -21.50
N ILE A 22 3.72 -11.58 -22.14
CA ILE A 22 4.41 -10.44 -21.49
C ILE A 22 3.42 -9.35 -21.10
N ALA A 23 2.47 -9.01 -21.98
CA ALA A 23 1.49 -7.95 -21.71
C ALA A 23 0.55 -8.32 -20.55
N VAL A 24 0.10 -9.58 -20.49
CA VAL A 24 -0.70 -10.10 -19.38
C VAL A 24 0.09 -10.01 -18.08
N GLN A 25 1.34 -10.49 -18.07
CA GLN A 25 2.18 -10.43 -16.88
C GLN A 25 2.39 -8.99 -16.41
N ALA A 26 2.70 -8.06 -17.32
CA ALA A 26 2.88 -6.65 -16.99
C ALA A 26 1.59 -6.01 -16.44
N GLN A 27 0.43 -6.42 -16.93
CA GLN A 27 -0.86 -5.95 -16.42
C GLN A 27 -1.14 -6.48 -15.01
N GLU A 28 -0.82 -7.74 -14.73
CA GLU A 28 -0.95 -8.33 -13.39
C GLU A 28 -0.02 -7.65 -12.39
N GLU A 29 1.24 -7.40 -12.77
CA GLU A 29 2.21 -6.67 -11.95
C GLU A 29 1.74 -5.24 -11.67
N ALA A 30 1.22 -4.53 -12.68
CA ALA A 30 0.67 -3.20 -12.51
C ALA A 30 -0.56 -3.19 -11.58
N ALA A 31 -1.46 -4.16 -11.71
CA ALA A 31 -2.63 -4.30 -10.85
C ALA A 31 -2.22 -4.58 -9.40
N GLN A 32 -1.22 -5.46 -9.19
CA GLN A 32 -0.69 -5.75 -7.86
C GLN A 32 -0.04 -4.50 -7.23
N ALA A 33 0.76 -3.76 -8.00
CA ALA A 33 1.39 -2.53 -7.53
C ALA A 33 0.35 -1.47 -7.15
N GLN A 34 -0.72 -1.31 -7.94
CA GLN A 34 -1.83 -0.42 -7.62
C GLN A 34 -2.54 -0.84 -6.33
N GLN A 35 -2.78 -2.14 -6.14
CA GLN A 35 -3.42 -2.66 -4.94
C GLN A 35 -2.57 -2.39 -3.69
N GLN A 36 -1.25 -2.58 -3.78
CA GLN A 36 -0.32 -2.28 -2.68
C GLN A 36 -0.30 -0.79 -2.35
N ALA A 37 -0.26 0.07 -3.38
CA ALA A 37 -0.31 1.52 -3.19
C ALA A 37 -1.62 1.97 -2.51
N ALA A 38 -2.76 1.42 -2.91
CA ALA A 38 -4.05 1.71 -2.30
C ALA A 38 -4.10 1.28 -0.82
N GLN A 39 -3.57 0.10 -0.48
CA GLN A 39 -3.47 -0.36 0.91
C GLN A 39 -2.57 0.56 1.75
N ALA A 40 -1.41 0.96 1.22
CA ALA A 40 -0.51 1.87 1.92
C ALA A 40 -1.16 3.24 2.17
N GLN A 41 -1.89 3.77 1.19
CA GLN A 41 -2.65 5.02 1.35
C GLN A 41 -3.74 4.89 2.43
N GLN A 42 -4.47 3.77 2.44
CA GLN A 42 -5.49 3.52 3.45
C GLN A 42 -4.89 3.45 4.87
N GLN A 43 -3.76 2.77 5.03
CA GLN A 43 -3.06 2.70 6.32
C GLN A 43 -2.55 4.08 6.77
N ALA A 44 -1.99 4.87 5.85
CA ALA A 44 -1.55 6.23 6.14
C ALA A 44 -2.72 7.13 6.58
N ALA A 45 -3.87 7.05 5.89
CA ALA A 45 -5.07 7.79 6.27
C ALA A 45 -5.59 7.40 7.67
N GLN A 46 -5.59 6.10 7.99
CA GLN A 46 -5.98 5.63 9.32
C GLN A 46 -5.02 6.13 10.41
N ALA A 47 -3.71 6.08 10.16
CA ALA A 47 -2.71 6.59 11.10
C ALA A 47 -2.86 8.09 11.33
N GLN A 48 -3.10 8.87 10.28
CA GLN A 48 -3.37 10.31 10.39
C GLN A 48 -4.64 10.58 11.22
N GLN A 49 -5.71 9.82 11.00
CA GLN A 49 -6.95 9.96 11.77
C GLN A 49 -6.73 9.63 13.25
N GLN A 50 -5.97 8.59 13.56
CA GLN A 50 -5.63 8.23 14.94
C GLN A 50 -4.79 9.30 15.62
N LEU A 51 -3.80 9.87 14.91
CA LEU A 51 -2.98 10.96 15.41
C LEU A 51 -3.82 12.20 15.72
N ALA A 52 -4.72 12.58 14.80
CA ALA A 52 -5.62 13.71 15.02
C ALA A 52 -6.53 13.51 16.24
N GLN A 53 -7.10 12.31 16.42
CA GLN A 53 -7.91 12.00 17.61
C GLN A 53 -7.08 12.02 18.90
N ALA A 54 -5.84 11.53 18.86
CA ALA A 54 -4.96 11.54 20.01
C ALA A 54 -4.58 12.98 20.41
N GLN A 55 -4.29 13.83 19.43
CA GLN A 55 -4.02 15.26 19.64
C GLN A 55 -5.24 15.96 20.25
N GLU A 56 -6.43 15.75 19.68
CA GLU A 56 -7.66 16.36 20.20
C GLU A 56 -7.93 15.96 21.66
N ARG A 57 -7.74 14.68 22.00
CA ARG A 57 -7.89 14.20 23.40
C ARG A 57 -6.83 14.79 24.32
N ALA A 58 -5.59 14.92 23.86
CA ALA A 58 -4.52 15.53 24.64
C ALA A 58 -4.80 17.01 24.91
N GLU A 59 -5.28 17.75 23.91
CA GLU A 59 -5.68 19.15 24.05
C GLU A 59 -6.85 19.32 25.03
N GLN A 60 -7.88 18.48 24.93
CA GLN A 60 -9.01 18.49 25.86
C GLN A 60 -8.57 18.21 27.31
N LEU A 61 -7.67 17.24 27.50
CA LEU A 61 -7.13 16.91 28.81
C LEU A 61 -6.29 18.07 29.36
N ALA A 62 -5.40 18.64 28.55
CA ALA A 62 -4.59 19.79 28.94
C ALA A 62 -5.47 20.99 29.33
N ALA A 63 -6.54 21.28 28.56
CA ALA A 63 -7.50 22.33 28.89
C ALA A 63 -8.19 22.06 30.25
N ARG A 64 -8.59 20.82 30.53
CA ARG A 64 -9.20 20.44 31.80
C ARG A 64 -8.23 20.54 32.98
N LEU A 65 -6.96 20.17 32.80
CA LEU A 65 -5.91 20.31 33.81
C LEU A 65 -5.66 21.79 34.16
N ARG A 66 -5.53 22.64 33.14
CA ARG A 66 -5.38 24.10 33.33
C ARG A 66 -6.58 24.70 34.05
N ALA A 67 -7.80 24.25 33.74
CA ALA A 67 -9.01 24.71 34.43
C ALA A 67 -9.03 24.34 35.93
N MET A 68 -8.32 23.28 36.32
CA MET A 68 -8.13 22.89 37.73
C MET A 68 -6.88 23.54 38.36
N GLY A 69 -6.20 24.45 37.66
CA GLY A 69 -5.01 25.15 38.14
C GLY A 69 -3.72 24.32 38.09
N VAL A 70 -3.72 23.18 37.38
CA VAL A 70 -2.53 22.36 37.16
C VAL A 70 -1.96 22.68 35.78
N ASP A 71 -0.66 23.00 35.71
CA ASP A 71 0.02 23.25 34.45
C ASP A 71 0.42 21.92 33.78
N PRO A 72 -0.18 21.54 32.63
CA PRO A 72 0.07 20.26 31.97
C PRO A 72 1.46 20.17 31.30
N ASP A 73 2.18 21.28 31.16
CA ASP A 73 3.52 21.32 30.56
C ASP A 73 4.65 21.12 31.59
N GLN A 74 4.31 21.01 32.89
CA GLN A 74 5.25 20.84 34.00
C GLN A 74 5.18 19.47 34.70
N VAL A 75 4.34 18.55 34.22
CA VAL A 75 4.22 17.15 34.68
C VAL A 75 4.81 16.19 33.66
#